data_AF-A0A2P4Y5H4-F1
#
_entry.id   AF-A0A2P4Y5H4-F1
#
_cell.length_a   1.000
_cell.length_b   1.000
_cell.length_c   1.000
_cell.angle_alpha   90.00
_cell.angle_beta   90.00
_cell.angle_gamma   90.00
#
_symmetry.space_group_name_H-M   'P 1'
#
loop_
_entity.id
_entity.type
_entity.pdbx_description
1 polymer ?
#
loop_
_entity_poly.entity_id
_entity_poly.type
_entity_poly.pdbx_seq_one_letter_code
_entity_poly.pdbx_strand_id
1 'polypeptide(L)'
;MYIIPCACALILINLFEISALTGQDCDSCTSSTFPSVILLFVLFGLAICPFTYCLSFLFKEHASAQTYTIVLNFMIGVVLMITSFILDTVDSTSDVNSVLKFLWRFSPLFDLGNGLLSMVTNDIDTIQYSESKTSPFSGDVIGYELLYLAFTAVFYMMLAVYLDYSKTFAKTKDEVHDHKHFDENHEIDEDVAREVERVARGDADGEAVKLAGLRKVYPGGKVAVRNLSFGLKRGECFGFLGINGAGKTTTMKMLTGDVQPSHGTATLGGFDILSQQIEVRRQIAIKGVPQSSLDRVVMEKIQQLNLSDFEHKLAGSLSGGNKRKLSVAIAMIGNPAIIFLDEPSTGMDPVSRRFMWDVIADISTRGKESTIVLTTHSMEECEALCSRVGIMVGGRLRCYGSVQHLKSRFGDGLMFDVKLDMPTTEELEYLLQHIFSDGNTNVTPMDLETAAMERDGFIRAEAFCSWCVEEARFDNLNDYLLSAFGPDGVLVMERQNDFCRFKVRGSHNEVKLSKMFSLIENVKAEMHIREYSVSQTTLEQIFNSFASQQEEEKGVARGVFQA
;
A
#
# COMPACT_ATOMS: atom_id res chain seq x y z
N MET A 1 -12.77 -21.76 19.61
CA MET A 1 -12.17 -21.41 20.92
C MET A 1 -13.15 -21.49 22.09
N TYR A 2 -14.45 -21.20 21.94
CA TYR A 2 -15.43 -21.23 23.04
C TYR A 2 -15.58 -22.59 23.77
N ILE A 3 -15.31 -23.70 23.08
CA ILE A 3 -15.39 -25.06 23.64
C ILE A 3 -14.51 -25.23 24.89
N ILE A 4 -13.33 -24.60 24.93
CA ILE A 4 -12.40 -24.73 26.06
C ILE A 4 -12.99 -24.08 27.33
N PRO A 5 -13.36 -22.79 27.35
CA PRO A 5 -14.06 -22.19 28.48
C PRO A 5 -15.35 -22.92 28.88
N CYS A 6 -16.15 -23.38 27.90
CA CYS A 6 -17.38 -24.14 28.16
C CYS A 6 -17.09 -25.43 28.93
N ALA A 7 -16.13 -26.23 28.48
CA ALA A 7 -15.76 -27.48 29.14
C ALA A 7 -15.17 -27.21 30.54
N CYS A 8 -14.31 -26.20 30.68
CA CYS A 8 -13.78 -25.82 31.99
C CYS A 8 -14.89 -25.38 32.96
N ALA A 9 -15.86 -24.58 32.52
CA ALA A 9 -16.98 -24.15 33.35
C ALA A 9 -17.83 -25.33 33.82
N LEU A 10 -18.19 -26.25 32.93
CA LEU A 10 -18.97 -27.45 33.27
C LEU A 10 -18.20 -28.39 34.22
N ILE A 11 -16.88 -28.55 34.00
CA ILE A 11 -16.01 -29.32 34.89
C ILE A 11 -15.96 -28.67 36.27
N LEU A 12 -15.81 -27.33 36.37
CA LEU A 12 -15.81 -26.63 37.65
C LEU A 12 -17.14 -26.76 38.37
N ILE A 13 -18.27 -26.61 37.68
CA ILE A 13 -19.61 -26.80 38.27
C ILE A 13 -19.75 -28.20 38.85
N ASN A 14 -19.26 -29.22 38.14
CA ASN A 14 -19.27 -30.61 38.61
C ASN A 14 -18.29 -30.84 39.78
N LEU A 15 -17.09 -30.27 39.73
CA LEU A 15 -16.06 -30.43 40.77
C LEU A 15 -16.40 -29.72 42.08
N PHE A 16 -17.11 -28.58 42.02
CA PHE A 16 -17.54 -27.85 43.21
C PHE A 16 -18.86 -28.38 43.80
N GLU A 17 -19.42 -29.45 43.21
CA GLU A 17 -20.64 -30.12 43.70
C GLU A 17 -21.78 -29.14 44.02
N ILE A 18 -22.00 -28.15 43.14
CA ILE A 18 -23.09 -27.19 43.33
C ILE A 18 -24.41 -27.92 43.11
N SER A 19 -25.01 -28.43 44.19
CA SER A 19 -26.18 -29.32 44.20
C SER A 19 -27.36 -28.78 43.37
N ALA A 20 -27.60 -27.47 43.44
CA ALA A 20 -28.63 -26.77 42.65
C ALA A 20 -28.43 -26.86 41.13
N LEU A 21 -27.19 -27.02 40.65
CA LEU A 21 -26.82 -27.04 39.22
C LEU A 21 -26.43 -28.44 38.72
N THR A 22 -25.88 -29.30 39.58
CA THR A 22 -25.49 -30.67 39.25
C THR A 22 -26.61 -31.68 39.47
N GLY A 23 -27.60 -31.37 40.32
CA GLY A 23 -28.67 -32.28 40.69
C GLY A 23 -28.21 -33.51 41.48
N GLN A 24 -26.98 -33.50 42.00
CA GLN A 24 -26.47 -34.49 42.94
C GLN A 24 -26.82 -34.06 44.37
N ASP A 25 -27.27 -35.02 45.20
CA ASP A 25 -27.60 -34.82 46.63
C ASP A 25 -28.58 -33.65 46.91
N CYS A 26 -29.55 -33.46 46.01
CA CYS A 26 -30.56 -32.41 46.09
C CYS A 26 -31.97 -33.00 46.18
N ASP A 27 -32.69 -32.71 47.27
CA ASP A 27 -34.04 -33.23 47.51
C ASP A 27 -35.11 -32.57 46.61
N SER A 28 -34.86 -31.35 46.14
CA SER A 28 -35.69 -30.52 45.26
C SER A 28 -35.43 -30.72 43.76
N CYS A 29 -34.28 -31.31 43.38
CA CYS A 29 -33.84 -31.41 41.99
C CYS A 29 -34.35 -32.67 41.26
N THR A 30 -34.26 -32.66 39.93
CA THR A 30 -34.54 -33.83 39.07
C THR A 30 -33.25 -34.37 38.44
N SER A 31 -33.26 -35.61 37.94
CA SER A 31 -32.10 -36.20 37.24
C SER A 31 -31.72 -35.49 35.93
N SER A 32 -32.52 -34.50 35.50
CA SER A 32 -32.36 -33.75 34.25
C SER A 32 -31.72 -32.36 34.41
N THR A 33 -31.41 -31.98 35.66
CA THR A 33 -30.82 -30.71 36.08
C THR A 33 -29.44 -30.42 35.46
N PHE A 34 -28.52 -31.39 35.48
CA PHE A 34 -27.21 -31.19 34.84
C PHE A 34 -27.26 -31.17 33.30
N PRO A 35 -28.04 -32.04 32.63
CA PRO A 35 -28.28 -31.93 31.19
C PRO A 35 -28.83 -30.58 30.72
N SER A 36 -29.73 -29.93 31.49
CA SER A 36 -30.24 -28.60 31.13
C SER A 36 -29.15 -27.52 31.19
N VAL A 37 -28.23 -27.60 32.17
CA VAL A 37 -27.07 -26.69 32.26
C VAL A 37 -26.12 -26.91 31.09
N ILE A 38 -25.82 -28.17 30.73
CA ILE A 38 -24.99 -28.46 29.55
C ILE A 38 -25.61 -27.86 28.29
N LEU A 39 -26.92 -28.06 28.09
CA LEU A 39 -27.63 -27.53 26.93
C LEU A 39 -27.61 -25.99 26.89
N LEU A 40 -27.77 -25.35 28.05
CA LEU A 40 -27.69 -23.89 28.20
C LEU A 40 -26.33 -23.35 27.72
N PHE A 41 -25.23 -23.94 28.18
CA PHE A 41 -23.87 -23.53 27.76
C PHE A 41 -23.61 -23.78 26.27
N VAL A 42 -24.09 -24.90 25.72
CA VAL A 42 -23.94 -25.22 24.29
C VAL A 42 -24.70 -24.21 23.41
N LEU A 43 -25.97 -23.94 23.74
CA LEU A 43 -26.79 -22.98 22.98
C LEU A 43 -26.26 -21.55 23.13
N PHE A 44 -25.79 -21.17 24.32
CA PHE A 44 -25.12 -19.89 24.53
C PHE A 44 -23.89 -19.73 23.63
N GLY A 45 -23.04 -20.77 23.51
CA GLY A 45 -21.91 -20.77 22.59
C GLY A 45 -22.29 -20.54 21.13
N LEU A 46 -23.38 -21.18 20.70
CA LEU A 46 -23.92 -21.02 19.34
C LEU A 46 -24.53 -19.64 19.10
N ALA A 47 -25.10 -19.00 20.12
CA ALA A 47 -25.71 -17.68 20.02
C ALA A 47 -24.72 -16.51 20.16
N ILE A 48 -23.73 -16.63 21.05
CA ILE A 48 -22.78 -15.54 21.34
C ILE A 48 -21.81 -15.29 20.17
N CYS A 49 -21.45 -16.32 19.41
CA CYS A 49 -20.57 -16.19 18.25
C CYS A 49 -21.17 -15.29 17.14
N PRO A 50 -22.37 -15.57 16.60
CA PRO A 50 -22.98 -14.71 15.59
C PRO A 50 -23.39 -13.34 16.17
N PHE A 51 -23.77 -13.25 17.45
CA PHE A 51 -24.03 -11.96 18.11
C PHE A 51 -22.80 -11.04 18.11
N THR A 52 -21.66 -11.55 18.59
CA THR A 52 -20.39 -10.79 18.62
C THR A 52 -19.88 -10.46 17.21
N TYR A 53 -20.12 -11.34 16.23
CA TYR A 53 -19.83 -11.06 14.83
C TYR A 53 -20.68 -9.90 14.29
N CYS A 54 -21.98 -9.86 14.59
CA CYS A 54 -22.85 -8.73 14.23
C CYS A 54 -22.35 -7.41 14.83
N LEU A 55 -21.92 -7.41 16.10
CA LEU A 55 -21.33 -6.23 16.75
C LEU A 55 -20.02 -5.78 16.09
N SER A 56 -19.21 -6.71 15.58
CA SER A 56 -17.94 -6.39 14.92
C SER A 56 -18.11 -5.44 13.72
N PHE A 57 -19.25 -5.51 13.03
CA PHE A 57 -19.56 -4.65 11.88
C PHE A 57 -19.75 -3.17 12.23
N LEU A 58 -19.96 -2.82 13.51
CA LEU A 58 -20.09 -1.44 13.98
C LEU A 58 -18.73 -0.75 14.14
N PHE A 59 -17.64 -1.50 14.17
CA PHE A 59 -16.30 -1.01 14.47
C PHE A 59 -15.37 -1.14 13.25
N LYS A 60 -14.49 -0.16 13.07
CA LYS A 60 -13.47 -0.16 12.00
C LYS A 60 -12.11 -0.66 12.48
N GLU A 61 -11.82 -0.50 13.77
CA GLU A 61 -10.54 -0.86 14.37
C GLU A 61 -10.68 -2.08 15.29
N HIS A 62 -9.72 -2.99 15.24
CA HIS A 62 -9.76 -4.24 16.01
C HIS A 62 -9.69 -4.01 17.53
N ALA A 63 -8.87 -3.05 17.98
CA ALA A 63 -8.66 -2.80 19.41
C ALA A 63 -9.90 -2.17 20.09
N SER A 64 -10.56 -1.24 19.41
CA SER A 64 -11.81 -0.64 19.91
C SER A 64 -12.95 -1.66 19.88
N ALA A 65 -13.07 -2.44 18.79
CA ALA A 65 -14.07 -3.51 18.70
C ALA A 65 -13.99 -4.48 19.89
N GLN A 66 -12.79 -4.94 20.25
CA GLN A 66 -12.58 -5.82 21.39
C GLN A 66 -13.00 -5.17 22.71
N THR A 67 -12.49 -3.97 23.00
CA THR A 67 -12.76 -3.27 24.26
C THR A 67 -14.26 -3.00 24.44
N TYR A 68 -14.91 -2.45 23.41
CA TYR A 68 -16.34 -2.14 23.49
C TYR A 68 -17.21 -3.41 23.56
N THR A 69 -16.86 -4.47 22.83
CA THR A 69 -17.61 -5.74 22.89
C THR A 69 -17.52 -6.35 24.29
N ILE A 70 -16.36 -6.32 24.94
CA ILE A 70 -16.19 -6.80 26.31
C ILE A 70 -17.03 -5.97 27.29
N VAL A 71 -16.95 -4.63 27.22
CA VAL A 71 -17.72 -3.73 28.11
C VAL A 71 -19.22 -3.90 27.91
N LEU A 72 -19.68 -3.95 26.66
CA LEU A 72 -21.10 -4.13 26.34
C LEU A 72 -21.61 -5.48 26.83
N ASN A 73 -20.86 -6.56 26.59
CA ASN A 73 -21.20 -7.88 27.10
C ASN A 73 -21.23 -7.88 28.64
N PHE A 74 -20.22 -7.31 29.30
CA PHE A 74 -20.21 -7.23 30.76
C PHE A 74 -21.44 -6.47 31.31
N MET A 75 -21.78 -5.32 30.72
CA MET A 75 -22.93 -4.53 31.14
C MET A 75 -24.25 -5.29 30.93
N ILE A 76 -24.47 -5.85 29.74
CA ILE A 76 -25.72 -6.55 29.42
C ILE A 76 -25.83 -7.87 30.20
N GLY A 77 -24.72 -8.58 30.42
CA GLY A 77 -24.70 -9.86 31.11
C GLY A 77 -24.83 -9.73 32.63
N VAL A 78 -24.00 -8.91 33.27
CA VAL A 78 -23.91 -8.86 34.75
C VAL A 78 -24.86 -7.82 35.32
N VAL A 79 -24.85 -6.59 34.79
CA VAL A 79 -25.62 -5.48 35.39
C VAL A 79 -27.13 -5.70 35.19
N LEU A 80 -27.56 -6.09 34.00
CA LEU A 80 -28.98 -6.37 33.76
C LEU A 80 -29.47 -7.60 34.50
N MET A 81 -28.64 -8.64 34.67
CA MET A 81 -28.97 -9.81 35.48
C MET A 81 -29.19 -9.42 36.95
N ILE A 82 -28.28 -8.65 37.54
CA ILE A 82 -28.44 -8.17 38.93
C ILE A 82 -29.68 -7.27 39.05
N THR A 83 -29.91 -6.41 38.07
CA THR A 83 -31.10 -5.53 38.05
C THR A 83 -32.38 -6.36 37.98
N SER A 84 -32.43 -7.38 37.12
CA SER A 84 -33.55 -8.32 37.00
C SER A 84 -33.81 -9.04 38.33
N PHE A 85 -32.75 -9.52 39.00
CA PHE A 85 -32.87 -10.20 40.28
C PHE A 85 -33.47 -9.31 41.37
N ILE A 86 -33.01 -8.06 41.47
CA ILE A 86 -33.53 -7.08 42.44
C ILE A 86 -35.01 -6.80 42.17
N LEU A 87 -35.38 -6.66 40.89
CA LEU A 87 -36.77 -6.39 40.49
C LEU A 87 -37.71 -7.59 40.71
N ASP A 88 -37.21 -8.82 40.57
CA ASP A 88 -37.97 -10.04 40.89
C ASP A 88 -38.24 -10.18 42.40
N THR A 89 -37.33 -9.71 43.25
CA THR A 89 -37.47 -9.81 44.71
C THR A 89 -38.57 -8.90 45.28
N VAL A 90 -39.00 -7.89 44.52
CA VAL A 90 -39.98 -6.89 44.96
C VAL A 90 -41.31 -7.13 44.24
N ASP A 91 -42.32 -7.60 44.99
CA ASP A 91 -43.64 -7.99 44.46
C ASP A 91 -44.30 -6.91 43.58
N SER A 92 -44.16 -5.63 43.96
CA SER A 92 -44.75 -4.50 43.22
C SER A 92 -44.10 -4.21 41.86
N THR A 93 -42.91 -4.77 41.59
CA THR A 93 -42.15 -4.54 40.34
C THR A 93 -42.01 -5.78 39.47
N SER A 94 -42.47 -6.95 39.94
CA SER A 94 -42.35 -8.23 39.24
C SER A 94 -43.03 -8.22 37.86
N ASP A 95 -44.21 -7.61 37.74
CA ASP A 95 -44.93 -7.49 36.47
C ASP A 95 -44.14 -6.68 35.42
N VAL A 96 -43.48 -5.60 35.84
CA VAL A 96 -42.64 -4.77 34.96
C VAL A 96 -41.38 -5.53 34.55
N ASN A 97 -40.80 -6.31 35.47
CA ASN A 97 -39.62 -7.10 35.18
C ASN A 97 -39.87 -8.18 34.14
N SER A 98 -41.06 -8.79 34.14
CA SER A 98 -41.43 -9.79 33.12
C SER A 98 -41.35 -9.25 31.69
N VAL A 99 -41.74 -7.99 31.50
CA VAL A 99 -41.66 -7.28 30.20
C VAL A 99 -40.21 -6.89 29.87
N LEU A 100 -39.42 -6.45 30.87
CA LEU A 100 -38.01 -6.12 30.67
C LEU A 100 -37.16 -7.35 30.31
N LYS A 101 -37.42 -8.49 30.96
CA LYS A 101 -36.81 -9.77 30.64
C LYS A 101 -37.03 -10.15 29.18
N PHE A 102 -38.21 -9.92 28.62
CA PHE A 102 -38.46 -10.18 27.19
C PHE A 102 -37.50 -9.41 26.28
N LEU A 103 -37.19 -8.15 26.60
CA LEU A 103 -36.24 -7.34 25.84
C LEU A 103 -34.79 -7.78 26.08
N TRP A 104 -34.43 -8.04 27.33
CA TRP A 104 -33.06 -8.43 27.71
C TRP A 104 -32.68 -9.83 27.22
N ARG A 105 -33.67 -10.73 27.02
CA ARG A 105 -33.53 -12.06 26.40
C ARG A 105 -33.04 -12.05 24.95
N PHE A 106 -32.95 -10.89 24.32
CA PHE A 106 -32.27 -10.77 23.03
C PHE A 106 -30.75 -10.91 23.17
N SER A 107 -30.20 -10.68 24.37
CA SER A 107 -28.79 -10.88 24.66
C SER A 107 -28.50 -12.30 25.13
N PRO A 108 -27.66 -13.07 24.40
CA PRO A 108 -27.31 -14.43 24.82
C PRO A 108 -26.66 -14.49 26.21
N LEU A 109 -25.95 -13.44 26.61
CA LEU A 109 -25.25 -13.42 27.89
C LEU A 109 -26.19 -13.14 29.07
N PHE A 110 -27.26 -12.38 28.84
CA PHE A 110 -28.32 -12.21 29.82
C PHE A 110 -29.07 -13.54 30.03
N ASP A 111 -29.39 -14.25 28.95
CA ASP A 111 -30.07 -15.56 29.02
C ASP A 111 -29.28 -16.61 29.81
N LEU A 112 -27.96 -16.66 29.62
CA LEU A 112 -27.10 -17.55 30.40
C LEU A 112 -27.14 -17.19 31.89
N GLY A 113 -27.00 -15.91 32.23
CA GLY A 113 -27.00 -15.45 33.62
C GLY A 113 -28.35 -15.65 34.30
N ASN A 114 -29.44 -15.24 33.64
CA ASN A 114 -30.79 -15.41 34.13
C ASN A 114 -31.17 -16.89 34.25
N GLY A 115 -30.81 -17.74 33.28
CA GLY A 115 -31.09 -19.17 33.33
C GLY A 115 -30.39 -19.90 34.48
N LEU A 116 -29.13 -19.56 34.77
CA LEU A 116 -28.42 -20.09 35.95
C LEU A 116 -29.03 -19.57 37.25
N LEU A 117 -29.42 -18.29 37.30
CA LEU A 117 -30.00 -17.69 38.48
C LEU A 117 -31.39 -18.24 38.80
N SER A 118 -32.27 -18.35 37.79
CA SER A 118 -33.61 -18.92 37.92
C SER A 118 -33.59 -20.38 38.39
N MET A 119 -32.56 -21.13 37.99
CA MET A 119 -32.33 -22.49 38.47
C MET A 119 -31.99 -22.54 39.97
N VAL A 120 -31.15 -21.61 40.44
CA VAL A 120 -30.78 -21.50 41.85
C VAL A 120 -31.97 -20.97 42.69
N THR A 121 -32.73 -20.00 42.19
CA THR A 121 -33.89 -19.46 42.93
C THR A 121 -35.01 -20.49 43.06
N ASN A 122 -35.31 -21.24 41.98
CA ASN A 122 -36.33 -22.29 42.03
C ASN A 122 -35.96 -23.40 43.03
N ASP A 123 -34.68 -23.72 43.18
CA ASP A 123 -34.20 -24.67 44.20
C ASP A 123 -34.47 -24.14 45.63
N ILE A 124 -34.13 -22.87 45.88
CA ILE A 124 -34.38 -22.20 47.17
C ILE A 124 -35.88 -22.16 47.49
N ASP A 125 -36.71 -21.78 46.52
CA ASP A 125 -38.17 -21.67 46.70
C ASP A 125 -38.80 -23.04 46.98
N THR A 126 -38.36 -24.09 46.28
CA THR A 126 -38.84 -25.47 46.50
C THR A 126 -38.51 -25.94 47.93
N ILE A 127 -37.32 -25.61 48.45
CA ILE A 127 -36.89 -25.94 49.81
C ILE A 127 -37.68 -25.12 50.85
N GLN A 128 -37.86 -23.83 50.62
CA GLN A 128 -38.46 -22.90 51.58
C GLN A 128 -39.99 -23.10 51.71
N TYR A 129 -40.67 -23.39 50.61
CA TYR A 129 -42.14 -23.50 50.57
C TYR A 129 -42.66 -24.94 50.43
N SER A 130 -41.77 -25.94 50.35
CA SER A 130 -42.13 -27.36 50.19
C SER A 130 -43.05 -27.62 48.98
N GLU A 131 -42.84 -26.90 47.88
CA GLU A 131 -43.59 -27.07 46.64
C GLU A 131 -43.17 -28.35 45.89
N SER A 132 -44.02 -28.78 44.94
CA SER A 132 -43.75 -29.97 44.13
C SER A 132 -42.56 -29.77 43.19
N LYS A 133 -41.74 -30.81 43.01
CA LYS A 133 -40.59 -30.80 42.08
C LYS A 133 -41.00 -30.35 40.68
N THR A 134 -40.51 -29.20 40.23
CA THR A 134 -40.68 -28.69 38.87
C THR A 134 -39.60 -29.26 37.93
N SER A 135 -39.95 -29.48 36.66
CA SER A 135 -38.96 -29.91 35.67
C SER A 135 -38.03 -28.74 35.32
N PRO A 136 -36.69 -28.92 35.27
CA PRO A 136 -35.73 -27.87 34.88
C PRO A 136 -35.98 -27.27 33.49
N PHE A 137 -36.67 -28.00 32.61
CA PHE A 137 -37.04 -27.54 31.27
C PHE A 137 -38.38 -26.81 31.22
N SER A 138 -39.06 -26.61 32.35
CA SER A 138 -40.28 -25.79 32.38
C SER A 138 -39.95 -24.34 32.05
N GLY A 139 -40.93 -23.64 31.47
CA GLY A 139 -40.80 -22.22 31.16
C GLY A 139 -40.51 -21.38 32.41
N ASP A 140 -40.95 -21.83 33.58
CA ASP A 140 -40.78 -21.11 34.85
C ASP A 140 -39.35 -21.19 35.41
N VAL A 141 -38.51 -22.11 34.89
CA VAL A 141 -37.11 -22.29 35.36
C VAL A 141 -36.07 -21.89 34.31
N ILE A 142 -35.92 -22.65 33.21
CA ILE A 142 -34.92 -22.35 32.13
C ILE A 142 -35.50 -22.53 30.72
N GLY A 143 -36.74 -23.03 30.60
CA GLY A 143 -37.34 -23.42 29.33
C GLY A 143 -37.44 -22.26 28.34
N TYR A 144 -37.79 -21.05 28.81
CA TYR A 144 -37.82 -19.87 27.94
C TYR A 144 -36.41 -19.46 27.51
N GLU A 145 -35.45 -19.40 28.43
CA GLU A 145 -34.05 -19.02 28.16
C GLU A 145 -33.41 -19.92 27.09
N LEU A 146 -33.65 -21.24 27.14
CA LEU A 146 -33.18 -22.17 26.12
C LEU A 146 -33.80 -21.90 24.73
N LEU A 147 -35.10 -21.60 24.71
CA LEU A 147 -35.84 -21.32 23.47
C LEU A 147 -35.37 -20.00 22.83
N TYR A 148 -35.14 -18.97 23.66
CA TYR A 148 -34.59 -17.68 23.22
C TYR A 148 -33.14 -17.81 22.75
N LEU A 149 -32.28 -18.60 23.40
CA LEU A 149 -30.92 -18.85 22.92
C LEU A 149 -30.91 -19.58 21.57
N ALA A 150 -31.78 -20.59 21.38
CA ALA A 150 -31.90 -21.27 20.09
C ALA A 150 -32.40 -20.30 18.99
N PHE A 151 -33.38 -19.45 19.31
CA PHE A 151 -33.89 -18.44 18.38
C PHE A 151 -32.83 -17.40 18.03
N THR A 152 -32.15 -16.82 19.02
CA THR A 152 -31.12 -15.79 18.83
C THR A 152 -29.91 -16.33 18.06
N ALA A 153 -29.52 -17.60 18.25
CA ALA A 153 -28.47 -18.24 17.46
C ALA A 153 -28.79 -18.23 15.96
N VAL A 154 -30.00 -18.65 15.57
CA VAL A 154 -30.43 -18.64 14.16
C VAL A 154 -30.61 -17.21 13.66
N PHE A 155 -31.27 -16.36 14.45
CA PHE A 155 -31.54 -14.97 14.09
C PHE A 155 -30.23 -14.19 13.84
N TYR A 156 -29.27 -14.24 14.74
CA TYR A 156 -27.99 -13.52 14.57
C TYR A 156 -27.15 -14.11 13.46
N MET A 157 -27.21 -15.42 13.22
CA MET A 157 -26.52 -16.04 12.08
C MET A 157 -27.10 -15.54 10.75
N MET A 158 -28.43 -15.47 10.63
CA MET A 158 -29.09 -14.91 9.44
C MET A 158 -28.82 -13.41 9.30
N LEU A 159 -28.83 -12.66 10.41
CA LEU A 159 -28.49 -11.24 10.42
C LEU A 159 -27.03 -11.02 10.01
N ALA A 160 -26.09 -11.84 10.49
CA ALA A 160 -24.68 -11.76 10.13
C ALA A 160 -24.49 -11.95 8.61
N VAL A 161 -25.11 -12.99 8.03
CA VAL A 161 -25.07 -13.24 6.59
C VAL A 161 -25.73 -12.10 5.82
N TYR A 162 -26.86 -11.58 6.30
CA TYR A 162 -27.53 -10.44 5.68
C TYR A 162 -26.69 -9.16 5.71
N LEU A 163 -26.05 -8.86 6.85
CA LEU A 163 -25.17 -7.69 6.99
C LEU A 163 -23.93 -7.82 6.10
N ASP A 164 -23.35 -9.01 6.00
CA ASP A 164 -22.19 -9.27 5.14
C ASP A 164 -22.56 -9.16 3.66
N TYR A 165 -23.69 -9.75 3.26
CA TYR A 165 -24.26 -9.62 1.92
C TYR A 165 -24.58 -8.15 1.58
N SER A 166 -25.29 -7.46 2.47
CA SER A 166 -25.66 -6.05 2.30
C SER A 166 -24.42 -5.17 2.19
N LYS A 167 -23.39 -5.33 3.02
CA LYS A 167 -22.17 -4.52 2.91
C LYS A 167 -21.34 -4.83 1.66
N THR A 168 -21.39 -6.08 1.17
CA THR A 168 -20.69 -6.50 -0.04
C THR A 168 -21.38 -5.99 -1.31
N PHE A 169 -22.72 -6.04 -1.37
CA PHE A 169 -23.51 -5.71 -2.56
C PHE A 169 -24.21 -4.33 -2.54
N ALA A 170 -24.50 -3.74 -1.39
CA ALA A 170 -25.03 -2.36 -1.31
C ALA A 170 -24.00 -1.33 -1.79
N LYS A 171 -22.70 -1.62 -1.64
CA LYS A 171 -21.62 -0.86 -2.29
C LYS A 171 -21.71 -0.85 -3.82
N THR A 172 -22.44 -1.79 -4.41
CA THR A 172 -22.67 -1.91 -5.86
C THR A 172 -23.88 -1.08 -6.32
N LYS A 173 -24.74 -0.63 -5.39
CA LYS A 173 -25.99 0.08 -5.71
C LYS A 173 -25.97 1.56 -5.34
N ASP A 174 -25.25 1.94 -4.29
CA ASP A 174 -25.10 3.34 -3.89
C ASP A 174 -23.81 3.94 -4.46
N GLU A 175 -23.95 5.09 -5.15
CA GLU A 175 -22.91 5.91 -5.79
C GLU A 175 -22.63 5.67 -7.29
N VAL A 176 -23.67 5.47 -8.10
CA VAL A 176 -23.71 6.09 -9.45
C VAL A 176 -24.19 7.54 -9.28
N HIS A 177 -23.46 8.35 -8.51
CA HIS A 177 -23.66 9.79 -8.55
C HIS A 177 -22.95 10.32 -9.79
N ASP A 178 -23.77 10.74 -10.75
CA ASP A 178 -23.43 11.39 -12.02
C ASP A 178 -22.56 12.64 -11.78
N HIS A 179 -21.28 12.45 -11.49
CA HIS A 179 -20.29 13.52 -11.44
C HIS A 179 -19.74 13.73 -12.85
N LYS A 180 -20.64 14.10 -13.78
CA LYS A 180 -20.27 14.69 -15.06
C LYS A 180 -19.58 16.02 -14.79
N HIS A 181 -18.42 16.20 -15.40
CA HIS A 181 -17.63 17.43 -15.46
C HIS A 181 -16.94 17.88 -14.16
N PHE A 182 -15.76 17.31 -13.91
CA PHE A 182 -14.63 18.07 -13.37
C PHE A 182 -13.36 17.61 -14.10
N ASP A 183 -13.30 17.97 -15.39
CA ASP A 183 -11.99 18.11 -16.02
C ASP A 183 -11.55 19.55 -15.76
N GLU A 184 -10.75 19.72 -14.70
CA GLU A 184 -9.91 20.91 -14.63
C GLU A 184 -9.01 20.86 -15.87
N ASN A 185 -9.06 21.91 -16.70
CA ASN A 185 -8.19 22.12 -17.87
C ASN A 185 -6.73 21.95 -17.47
N HIS A 186 -6.21 20.74 -17.61
CA HIS A 186 -4.81 20.43 -17.43
C HIS A 186 -4.31 19.97 -18.78
N GLU A 187 -3.11 20.39 -19.15
CA GLU A 187 -2.41 19.85 -20.30
C GLU A 187 -2.21 18.35 -20.07
N ILE A 188 -2.98 17.55 -20.80
CA ILE A 188 -2.81 16.10 -20.87
C ILE A 188 -1.69 15.87 -21.87
N ASP A 189 -0.68 15.12 -21.46
CA ASP A 189 0.38 14.73 -22.37
C ASP A 189 -0.18 13.94 -23.57
N GLU A 190 0.33 14.22 -24.77
CA GLU A 190 -0.17 13.60 -26.00
C GLU A 190 -0.07 12.07 -25.98
N ASP A 191 0.91 11.48 -25.29
CA ASP A 191 1.02 10.02 -25.18
C ASP A 191 -0.14 9.42 -24.38
N VAL A 192 -0.53 10.11 -23.31
CA VAL A 192 -1.67 9.71 -22.48
C VAL A 192 -2.96 9.90 -23.27
N ALA A 193 -3.12 11.02 -23.98
CA ALA A 193 -4.30 11.26 -24.82
C ALA A 193 -4.43 10.20 -25.94
N ARG A 194 -3.35 9.90 -26.65
CA ARG A 194 -3.32 8.85 -27.68
C ARG A 194 -3.65 7.48 -27.12
N GLU A 195 -3.18 7.16 -25.91
CA GLU A 195 -3.51 5.90 -25.24
C GLU A 195 -4.98 5.84 -24.84
N VAL A 196 -5.54 6.93 -24.31
CA VAL A 196 -6.98 7.03 -23.99
C VAL A 196 -7.82 6.80 -25.25
N GLU A 197 -7.45 7.42 -26.37
CA GLU A 197 -8.12 7.22 -27.67
C GLU A 197 -7.94 5.79 -28.20
N ARG A 198 -6.77 5.17 -28.03
CA ARG A 198 -6.52 3.77 -28.40
C ARG A 198 -7.44 2.83 -27.62
N VAL A 199 -7.58 3.04 -26.32
CA VAL A 199 -8.49 2.25 -25.47
C VAL A 199 -9.95 2.50 -25.85
N ALA A 200 -10.32 3.75 -26.13
CA ALA A 200 -11.68 4.12 -26.53
C ALA A 200 -12.09 3.51 -27.87
N ARG A 201 -11.15 3.34 -28.80
CA ARG A 201 -11.37 2.66 -30.10
C ARG A 201 -11.52 1.13 -30.00
N GLY A 202 -11.22 0.53 -28.84
CA GLY A 202 -11.28 -0.92 -28.65
C GLY A 202 -10.01 -1.66 -29.04
N ASP A 203 -8.94 -0.96 -29.42
CA ASP A 203 -7.66 -1.58 -29.82
C ASP A 203 -7.00 -2.36 -28.65
N ALA A 204 -7.42 -2.09 -27.41
CA ALA A 204 -6.92 -2.73 -26.19
C ALA A 204 -7.82 -3.88 -25.67
N ASP A 205 -8.88 -4.29 -26.40
CA ASP A 205 -9.86 -5.26 -25.90
C ASP A 205 -9.28 -6.67 -25.71
N GLY A 206 -8.26 -7.04 -26.48
CA GLY A 206 -7.56 -8.33 -26.36
C GLY A 206 -6.37 -8.34 -25.40
N GLU A 207 -6.11 -7.23 -24.72
CA GLU A 207 -4.95 -7.06 -23.85
C GLU A 207 -5.18 -7.73 -22.47
N ALA A 208 -4.08 -8.01 -21.76
CA ALA A 208 -4.15 -8.72 -20.47
C ALA A 208 -4.83 -7.87 -19.40
N VAL A 209 -4.54 -6.57 -19.41
CA VAL A 209 -5.11 -5.58 -18.50
C VAL A 209 -5.59 -4.41 -19.34
N LYS A 210 -6.84 -3.99 -19.16
CA LYS A 210 -7.39 -2.79 -19.80
C LYS A 210 -8.18 -1.99 -18.76
N LEU A 211 -7.92 -0.69 -18.71
CA LEU A 211 -8.66 0.27 -17.90
C LEU A 211 -9.31 1.28 -18.84
N ALA A 212 -10.61 1.51 -18.69
CA ALA A 212 -11.37 2.47 -19.48
C ALA A 212 -12.10 3.44 -18.56
N GLY A 213 -11.51 4.63 -18.42
CA GLY A 213 -12.05 5.75 -17.65
C GLY A 213 -12.20 5.48 -16.16
N LEU A 214 -11.30 4.72 -15.58
CA LEU A 214 -11.41 4.26 -14.19
C LEU A 214 -11.30 5.44 -13.21
N ARG A 215 -12.28 5.58 -12.31
CA ARG A 215 -12.37 6.69 -11.35
C ARG A 215 -12.76 6.19 -9.97
N LYS A 216 -12.14 6.75 -8.93
CA LYS A 216 -12.53 6.50 -7.53
C LYS A 216 -12.67 7.77 -6.73
N VAL A 217 -13.83 7.90 -6.09
CA VAL A 217 -14.12 8.88 -5.05
C VAL A 217 -14.38 8.12 -3.74
N TYR A 218 -13.76 8.57 -2.66
CA TYR A 218 -14.03 8.03 -1.33
C TYR A 218 -15.13 8.84 -0.62
N PRO A 219 -15.86 8.24 0.35
CA PRO A 219 -16.78 8.96 1.21
C PRO A 219 -16.06 10.15 1.87
N GLY A 220 -16.58 11.36 1.68
CA GLY A 220 -15.91 12.62 2.04
C GLY A 220 -15.38 13.42 0.85
N GLY A 221 -15.66 12.99 -0.39
CA GLY A 221 -15.40 13.78 -1.61
C GLY A 221 -13.96 13.73 -2.13
N LYS A 222 -13.05 13.06 -1.42
CA LYS A 222 -11.66 12.91 -1.89
C LYS A 222 -11.60 12.02 -3.13
N VAL A 223 -11.23 12.60 -4.26
CA VAL A 223 -11.00 11.89 -5.51
C VAL A 223 -9.60 11.29 -5.50
N ALA A 224 -9.50 9.96 -5.48
CA ALA A 224 -8.23 9.26 -5.42
C ALA A 224 -7.68 8.87 -6.80
N VAL A 225 -8.56 8.58 -7.76
CA VAL A 225 -8.20 8.26 -9.15
C VAL A 225 -9.16 9.00 -10.07
N ARG A 226 -8.62 9.69 -11.07
CA ARG A 226 -9.32 10.61 -11.98
C ARG A 226 -9.14 10.10 -13.43
N ASN A 227 -10.13 9.37 -13.95
CA ASN A 227 -10.25 8.99 -15.37
C ASN A 227 -9.02 8.26 -15.95
N LEU A 228 -8.56 7.20 -15.29
CA LEU A 228 -7.39 6.44 -15.71
C LEU A 228 -7.76 5.46 -16.85
N SER A 229 -7.08 5.59 -18.00
CA SER A 229 -7.27 4.68 -19.13
C SER A 229 -5.93 4.28 -19.76
N PHE A 230 -5.69 2.97 -19.88
CA PHE A 230 -4.57 2.39 -20.62
C PHE A 230 -4.78 0.87 -20.76
N GLY A 231 -4.02 0.25 -21.66
CA GLY A 231 -3.97 -1.21 -21.79
C GLY A 231 -2.54 -1.77 -21.75
N LEU A 232 -2.41 -3.02 -21.29
CA LEU A 232 -1.14 -3.76 -21.16
C LEU A 232 -1.22 -5.11 -21.86
N LYS A 233 -0.25 -5.36 -22.74
CA LYS A 233 -0.15 -6.62 -23.46
C LYS A 233 0.31 -7.75 -22.55
N ARG A 234 0.04 -8.99 -22.97
CA ARG A 234 0.51 -10.19 -22.25
C ARG A 234 2.03 -10.20 -22.16
N GLY A 235 2.56 -10.42 -20.96
CA GLY A 235 4.00 -10.46 -20.70
C GLY A 235 4.67 -9.09 -20.60
N GLU A 236 3.91 -7.98 -20.57
CA GLU A 236 4.45 -6.67 -20.22
C GLU A 236 4.58 -6.51 -18.70
N CYS A 237 5.63 -5.81 -18.28
CA CYS A 237 5.81 -5.35 -16.92
C CYS A 237 5.57 -3.84 -16.88
N PHE A 238 4.56 -3.42 -16.11
CA PHE A 238 4.12 -2.03 -15.99
C PHE A 238 4.32 -1.49 -14.58
N GLY A 239 5.01 -0.34 -14.49
CA GLY A 239 5.27 0.36 -13.23
C GLY A 239 4.43 1.61 -13.06
N PHE A 240 3.61 1.65 -12.02
CA PHE A 240 3.01 2.88 -11.50
C PHE A 240 4.03 3.60 -10.61
N LEU A 241 4.56 4.72 -11.10
CA LEU A 241 5.44 5.62 -10.35
C LEU A 241 4.62 6.83 -9.87
N GLY A 242 4.86 7.34 -8.66
CA GLY A 242 4.04 8.42 -8.09
C GLY A 242 4.43 8.72 -6.66
N ILE A 243 4.19 9.93 -6.16
CA ILE A 243 4.36 10.21 -4.72
C ILE A 243 3.28 9.52 -3.88
N ASN A 244 3.43 9.57 -2.56
CA ASN A 244 2.40 9.07 -1.64
C ASN A 244 1.10 9.87 -1.78
N GLY A 245 -0.01 9.15 -1.94
CA GLY A 245 -1.32 9.75 -2.18
C GLY A 245 -1.64 10.04 -3.66
N ALA A 246 -0.76 9.69 -4.61
CA ALA A 246 -1.02 9.86 -6.05
C ALA A 246 -2.12 8.93 -6.62
N GLY A 247 -2.60 7.95 -5.86
CA GLY A 247 -3.68 7.03 -6.30
C GLY A 247 -3.22 5.63 -6.73
N LYS A 248 -1.91 5.31 -6.66
CA LYS A 248 -1.32 4.00 -7.04
C LYS A 248 -2.00 2.81 -6.36
N THR A 249 -1.96 2.74 -5.03
CA THR A 249 -2.57 1.66 -4.24
C THR A 249 -4.09 1.63 -4.36
N THR A 250 -4.76 2.78 -4.57
CA THR A 250 -6.21 2.79 -4.82
C THR A 250 -6.53 2.17 -6.18
N THR A 251 -5.73 2.46 -7.20
CA THR A 251 -5.84 1.80 -8.52
C THR A 251 -5.63 0.31 -8.40
N MET A 252 -4.59 -0.11 -7.68
CA MET A 252 -4.30 -1.52 -7.44
C MET A 252 -5.49 -2.25 -6.78
N LYS A 253 -6.04 -1.67 -5.71
CA LYS A 253 -7.22 -2.22 -5.00
C LYS A 253 -8.48 -2.28 -5.86
N MET A 254 -8.60 -1.40 -6.87
CA MET A 254 -9.69 -1.50 -7.84
C MET A 254 -9.51 -2.67 -8.80
N LEU A 255 -8.29 -2.89 -9.28
CA LEU A 255 -7.97 -4.00 -10.18
C LEU A 255 -8.10 -5.36 -9.46
N THR A 256 -7.70 -5.46 -8.19
CA THR A 256 -7.86 -6.69 -7.39
C THR A 256 -9.29 -6.95 -6.93
N GLY A 257 -10.19 -5.95 -7.03
CA GLY A 257 -11.58 -6.04 -6.60
C GLY A 257 -11.79 -5.86 -5.09
N ASP A 258 -10.81 -5.30 -4.36
CA ASP A 258 -10.95 -4.93 -2.95
C ASP A 258 -11.75 -3.62 -2.77
N VAL A 259 -11.64 -2.72 -3.75
CA VAL A 259 -12.34 -1.44 -3.80
C VAL A 259 -13.09 -1.34 -5.11
N GLN A 260 -14.42 -1.15 -5.07
CA GLN A 260 -15.18 -0.95 -6.31
C GLN A 260 -14.88 0.44 -6.89
N PRO A 261 -14.65 0.57 -8.21
CA PRO A 261 -14.55 1.87 -8.86
C PRO A 261 -15.86 2.64 -8.72
N SER A 262 -15.75 3.97 -8.60
CA SER A 262 -16.94 4.83 -8.61
C SER A 262 -17.48 5.00 -10.02
N HIS A 263 -16.60 5.12 -11.03
CA HIS A 263 -16.97 5.19 -12.45
C HIS A 263 -15.89 4.47 -13.29
N GLY A 264 -16.23 4.17 -14.54
CA GLY A 264 -15.35 3.49 -15.48
C GLY A 264 -15.41 1.97 -15.36
N THR A 265 -14.74 1.30 -16.29
CA THR A 265 -14.67 -0.17 -16.36
C THR A 265 -13.22 -0.62 -16.46
N ALA A 266 -12.95 -1.86 -16.05
CA ALA A 266 -11.64 -2.47 -16.28
C ALA A 266 -11.82 -3.96 -16.55
N THR A 267 -10.96 -4.51 -17.40
CA THR A 267 -10.98 -5.92 -17.77
C THR A 267 -9.61 -6.56 -17.51
N LEU A 268 -9.61 -7.73 -16.90
CA LEU A 268 -8.43 -8.53 -16.57
C LEU A 268 -8.57 -9.91 -17.21
N GLY A 269 -7.67 -10.24 -18.14
CA GLY A 269 -7.74 -11.48 -18.91
C GLY A 269 -9.00 -11.60 -19.76
N GLY A 270 -9.61 -10.47 -20.15
CA GLY A 270 -10.89 -10.42 -20.85
C GLY A 270 -12.13 -10.48 -19.95
N PHE A 271 -11.97 -10.57 -18.63
CA PHE A 271 -13.07 -10.57 -17.68
C PHE A 271 -13.24 -9.21 -17.01
N ASP A 272 -14.48 -8.73 -16.91
CA ASP A 272 -14.78 -7.44 -16.30
C ASP A 272 -14.76 -7.50 -14.76
N ILE A 273 -14.11 -6.52 -14.13
CA ILE A 273 -13.88 -6.49 -12.68
C ILE A 273 -15.14 -6.23 -11.85
N LEU A 274 -16.23 -5.77 -12.46
CA LEU A 274 -17.50 -5.50 -11.78
C LEU A 274 -18.45 -6.70 -11.89
N SER A 275 -18.66 -7.18 -13.10
CA SER A 275 -19.62 -8.23 -13.42
C SER A 275 -19.07 -9.65 -13.21
N GLN A 276 -17.76 -9.86 -13.36
CA GLN A 276 -17.13 -11.20 -13.38
C GLN A 276 -16.05 -11.37 -12.30
N GLN A 277 -16.29 -10.82 -11.10
CA GLN A 277 -15.33 -10.81 -9.98
C GLN A 277 -14.77 -12.19 -9.60
N ILE A 278 -15.59 -13.25 -9.65
CA ILE A 278 -15.14 -14.61 -9.31
C ILE A 278 -14.08 -15.09 -10.31
N GLU A 279 -14.26 -14.78 -11.59
CA GLU A 279 -13.35 -15.20 -12.65
C GLU A 279 -12.09 -14.35 -12.65
N VAL A 280 -12.21 -13.03 -12.45
CA VAL A 280 -11.06 -12.14 -12.21
C VAL A 280 -10.23 -12.62 -11.00
N ARG A 281 -10.88 -12.94 -9.88
CA ARG A 281 -10.19 -13.52 -8.71
C ARG A 281 -9.58 -14.88 -9.00
N ARG A 282 -10.09 -15.65 -9.96
CA ARG A 282 -9.46 -16.90 -10.40
C ARG A 282 -8.19 -16.66 -11.23
N GLN A 283 -8.16 -15.59 -12.01
CA GLN A 283 -6.99 -15.20 -12.82
C GLN A 283 -5.85 -14.62 -11.97
N ILE A 284 -6.17 -13.96 -10.85
CA ILE A 284 -5.20 -13.28 -9.98
C ILE A 284 -4.79 -14.13 -8.77
N ALA A 285 -5.71 -14.92 -8.20
CA ALA A 285 -5.43 -15.69 -6.99
C ALA A 285 -4.67 -16.99 -7.31
N ILE A 286 -3.90 -17.45 -6.31
CA ILE A 286 -3.24 -18.75 -6.25
C ILE A 286 -4.22 -19.83 -6.69
N LYS A 287 -4.14 -20.31 -7.93
CA LYS A 287 -5.03 -21.37 -8.41
C LYS A 287 -4.35 -22.32 -9.36
N GLY A 288 -4.66 -23.58 -9.11
CA GLY A 288 -4.56 -24.65 -10.09
C GLY A 288 -3.48 -25.67 -9.82
N VAL A 289 -2.63 -25.51 -8.80
CA VAL A 289 -1.60 -26.52 -8.50
C VAL A 289 -2.27 -27.78 -7.93
N PRO A 290 -2.18 -28.94 -8.63
CA PRO A 290 -2.66 -30.20 -8.09
C PRO A 290 -2.02 -30.52 -6.75
N GLN A 291 -2.78 -31.13 -5.83
CA GLN A 291 -2.29 -31.47 -4.50
C GLN A 291 -1.04 -32.38 -4.55
N SER A 292 -0.91 -33.19 -5.61
CA SER A 292 0.24 -34.06 -5.86
C SER A 292 1.53 -33.34 -6.25
N SER A 293 1.45 -32.11 -6.77
CA SER A 293 2.63 -31.32 -7.17
C SER A 293 2.88 -30.11 -6.29
N LEU A 294 2.04 -29.91 -5.26
CA LEU A 294 2.10 -28.76 -4.36
C LEU A 294 3.47 -28.64 -3.70
N ASP A 295 3.96 -29.71 -3.08
CA ASP A 295 5.25 -29.71 -2.37
C ASP A 295 6.40 -29.35 -3.30
N ARG A 296 6.39 -29.88 -4.52
CA ARG A 296 7.41 -29.58 -5.54
C ARG A 296 7.38 -28.10 -5.92
N VAL A 297 6.20 -27.55 -6.21
CA VAL A 297 6.05 -26.14 -6.62
C VAL A 297 6.41 -25.20 -5.47
N VAL A 298 6.02 -25.52 -4.24
CA VAL A 298 6.36 -24.72 -3.05
C VAL A 298 7.87 -24.74 -2.84
N MET A 299 8.51 -25.90 -2.88
CA MET A 299 9.97 -26.03 -2.75
C MET A 299 10.72 -25.28 -3.85
N GLU A 300 10.24 -25.38 -5.09
CA GLU A 300 10.81 -24.64 -6.23
C GLU A 300 10.73 -23.13 -6.01
N LYS A 301 9.60 -22.59 -5.52
CA LYS A 301 9.45 -21.15 -5.22
C LYS A 301 10.26 -20.71 -4.00
N ILE A 302 10.38 -21.54 -2.97
CA ILE A 302 11.23 -21.28 -1.79
C ILE A 302 12.70 -21.19 -2.22
N GLN A 303 13.15 -22.12 -3.07
CA GLN A 303 14.50 -22.11 -3.61
C GLN A 303 14.73 -20.92 -4.55
N GLN A 304 13.78 -20.62 -5.44
CA GLN A 304 13.86 -19.49 -6.37
C GLN A 304 13.99 -18.14 -5.65
N LEU A 305 13.38 -18.00 -4.46
CA LEU A 305 13.45 -16.78 -3.65
C LEU A 305 14.49 -16.82 -2.52
N ASN A 306 15.34 -17.85 -2.51
CA ASN A 306 16.40 -18.05 -1.53
C ASN A 306 15.89 -17.97 -0.08
N LEU A 307 14.82 -18.73 0.21
CA LEU A 307 14.16 -18.82 1.51
C LEU A 307 14.34 -20.17 2.21
N SER A 308 15.18 -21.06 1.67
CA SER A 308 15.37 -22.43 2.18
C SER A 308 15.77 -22.48 3.66
N ASP A 309 16.64 -21.56 4.11
CA ASP A 309 17.07 -21.48 5.52
C ASP A 309 15.94 -21.10 6.50
N PHE A 310 14.80 -20.65 5.97
CA PHE A 310 13.66 -20.14 6.71
C PHE A 310 12.40 -20.97 6.51
N GLU A 311 12.48 -22.10 5.80
CA GLU A 311 11.32 -22.96 5.45
C GLU A 311 10.48 -23.35 6.68
N HIS A 312 11.13 -23.76 7.76
CA HIS A 312 10.45 -24.20 8.99
C HIS A 312 10.25 -23.09 10.03
N LYS A 313 10.52 -21.82 9.67
CA LYS A 313 10.30 -20.68 10.57
C LYS A 313 8.94 -20.05 10.33
N LEU A 314 8.28 -19.65 11.41
CA LEU A 314 6.98 -18.97 11.33
C LEU A 314 7.12 -17.64 10.57
N ALA A 315 6.21 -17.37 9.62
CA ALA A 315 6.24 -16.16 8.81
C ALA A 315 6.28 -14.86 9.65
N GLY A 316 5.68 -14.88 10.85
CA GLY A 316 5.70 -13.77 11.79
C GLY A 316 7.09 -13.37 12.30
N SER A 317 8.03 -14.31 12.41
CA SER A 317 9.40 -14.09 12.91
C SER A 317 10.42 -13.76 11.82
N LEU A 318 10.02 -13.77 10.54
CA LEU A 318 10.88 -13.36 9.44
C LEU A 318 11.20 -11.86 9.47
N SER A 319 12.38 -11.49 8.96
CA SER A 319 12.74 -10.09 8.73
C SER A 319 11.79 -9.45 7.71
N GLY A 320 11.65 -8.12 7.73
CA GLY A 320 10.78 -7.39 6.79
C GLY A 320 11.04 -7.76 5.33
N GLY A 321 12.31 -7.85 4.93
CA GLY A 321 12.68 -8.25 3.56
C GLY A 321 12.34 -9.71 3.24
N ASN A 322 12.52 -10.64 4.18
CA ASN A 322 12.12 -12.04 3.95
C ASN A 322 10.59 -12.20 3.91
N LYS A 323 9.83 -11.39 4.67
CA LYS A 323 8.37 -11.33 4.55
C LYS A 323 7.93 -10.84 3.16
N ARG A 324 8.61 -9.84 2.61
CA ARG A 324 8.37 -9.36 1.24
C ARG A 324 8.70 -10.43 0.20
N LYS A 325 9.85 -11.12 0.31
CA LYS A 325 10.18 -12.27 -0.55
C LYS A 325 9.11 -13.35 -0.48
N LEU A 326 8.68 -13.73 0.72
CA LEU A 326 7.60 -14.71 0.90
C LEU A 326 6.28 -14.24 0.27
N SER A 327 5.93 -12.97 0.42
CA SER A 327 4.74 -12.37 -0.20
C SER A 327 4.78 -12.48 -1.73
N VAL A 328 5.93 -12.18 -2.32
CA VAL A 328 6.15 -12.33 -3.78
C VAL A 328 6.11 -13.82 -4.18
N ALA A 329 6.69 -14.71 -3.36
CA ALA A 329 6.62 -16.16 -3.58
C ALA A 329 5.17 -16.63 -3.71
N ILE A 330 4.35 -16.26 -2.73
CA ILE A 330 2.93 -16.61 -2.64
C ILE A 330 2.18 -16.09 -3.87
N ALA A 331 2.43 -14.85 -4.28
CA ALA A 331 1.80 -14.25 -5.46
C ALA A 331 2.20 -14.95 -6.78
N MET A 332 3.35 -15.62 -6.82
CA MET A 332 3.87 -16.31 -8.01
C MET A 332 3.52 -17.81 -8.05
N ILE A 333 2.88 -18.36 -7.02
CA ILE A 333 2.50 -19.78 -6.99
C ILE A 333 1.46 -20.04 -8.09
N GLY A 334 1.73 -21.05 -8.93
CA GLY A 334 0.84 -21.48 -10.01
C GLY A 334 0.99 -20.69 -11.31
N ASN A 335 2.01 -19.83 -11.43
CA ASN A 335 2.29 -19.00 -12.61
C ASN A 335 1.03 -18.30 -13.16
N PRO A 336 0.40 -17.42 -12.35
CA PRO A 336 -0.81 -16.72 -12.77
C PRO A 336 -0.54 -15.81 -13.97
N ALA A 337 -1.56 -15.62 -14.82
CA ALA A 337 -1.43 -14.81 -16.04
C ALA A 337 -1.19 -13.32 -15.77
N ILE A 338 -1.66 -12.83 -14.61
CA ILE A 338 -1.54 -11.43 -14.19
C ILE A 338 -1.10 -11.40 -12.72
N ILE A 339 -0.03 -10.67 -12.43
CA ILE A 339 0.53 -10.50 -11.08
C ILE A 339 0.49 -9.03 -10.70
N PHE A 340 -0.03 -8.76 -9.51
CA PHE A 340 -0.09 -7.44 -8.91
C PHE A 340 0.87 -7.34 -7.73
N LEU A 341 1.82 -6.41 -7.79
CA LEU A 341 2.84 -6.20 -6.75
C LEU A 341 2.75 -4.78 -6.20
N ASP A 342 2.25 -4.62 -4.96
CA ASP A 342 2.20 -3.31 -4.31
C ASP A 342 3.49 -3.09 -3.50
N GLU A 343 4.38 -2.25 -4.03
CA GLU A 343 5.66 -1.88 -3.42
C GLU A 343 6.50 -3.09 -2.98
N PRO A 344 6.93 -3.96 -3.92
CA PRO A 344 7.50 -5.27 -3.60
C PRO A 344 8.85 -5.17 -2.87
N SER A 345 9.70 -4.21 -3.22
CA SER A 345 11.05 -4.07 -2.65
C SER A 345 11.17 -3.09 -1.47
N THR A 346 10.06 -2.50 -1.02
CA THR A 346 10.09 -1.49 0.05
C THR A 346 10.57 -2.07 1.37
N GLY A 347 11.55 -1.40 2.00
CA GLY A 347 12.11 -1.80 3.30
C GLY A 347 13.10 -2.98 3.23
N MET A 348 13.60 -3.30 2.04
CA MET A 348 14.62 -4.32 1.82
C MET A 348 16.02 -3.73 1.74
N ASP A 349 17.03 -4.51 2.12
CA ASP A 349 18.42 -4.15 1.87
C ASP A 349 18.74 -4.16 0.35
N PRO A 350 19.76 -3.40 -0.11
CA PRO A 350 20.06 -3.29 -1.54
C PRO A 350 20.33 -4.62 -2.25
N VAL A 351 20.92 -5.59 -1.55
CA VAL A 351 21.24 -6.91 -2.13
C VAL A 351 19.96 -7.72 -2.34
N SER A 352 19.12 -7.81 -1.31
CA SER A 352 17.85 -8.51 -1.40
C SER A 352 16.88 -7.87 -2.41
N ARG A 353 16.94 -6.54 -2.58
CA ARG A 353 16.16 -5.81 -3.59
C ARG A 353 16.59 -6.18 -5.01
N ARG A 354 17.88 -6.16 -5.33
CA ARG A 354 18.39 -6.60 -6.64
C ARG A 354 18.04 -8.05 -6.94
N PHE A 355 18.21 -8.93 -5.96
CA PHE A 355 17.80 -10.32 -6.09
C PHE A 355 16.30 -10.48 -6.40
N MET A 356 15.45 -9.72 -5.71
CA MET A 356 14.00 -9.71 -6.01
C MET A 356 13.72 -9.23 -7.43
N TRP A 357 14.45 -8.22 -7.90
CA TRP A 357 14.32 -7.73 -9.27
C TRP A 357 14.71 -8.80 -10.29
N ASP A 358 15.81 -9.53 -10.07
CA ASP A 358 16.23 -10.62 -10.95
C ASP A 358 15.13 -11.69 -11.08
N VAL A 359 14.51 -12.09 -9.96
CA VAL A 359 13.41 -13.07 -9.96
C VAL A 359 12.18 -12.55 -10.71
N ILE A 360 11.80 -11.28 -10.52
CA ILE A 360 10.65 -10.68 -11.21
C ILE A 360 10.94 -10.52 -12.72
N ALA A 361 12.15 -10.13 -13.08
CA ALA A 361 12.59 -9.95 -14.46
C ALA A 361 12.68 -11.29 -15.22
N ASP A 362 13.10 -12.36 -14.55
CA ASP A 362 13.13 -13.71 -15.13
C ASP A 362 11.72 -14.18 -15.53
N ILE A 363 10.72 -13.91 -14.69
CA ILE A 363 9.33 -14.34 -14.94
C ILE A 363 8.64 -13.47 -15.99
N SER A 364 8.77 -12.15 -15.89
CA SER A 364 8.11 -11.21 -16.80
C SER A 364 8.81 -11.12 -18.16
N THR A 365 10.05 -10.66 -18.17
CA THR A 365 10.73 -10.25 -19.41
C THR A 365 11.35 -11.44 -20.15
N ARG A 366 11.91 -12.42 -19.42
CA ARG A 366 12.58 -13.58 -20.02
C ARG A 366 11.59 -14.71 -20.33
N GLY A 367 10.68 -15.02 -19.41
CA GLY A 367 9.65 -16.03 -19.60
C GLY A 367 8.42 -15.56 -20.40
N LYS A 368 8.06 -14.27 -20.32
CA LYS A 368 6.79 -13.70 -20.85
C LYS A 368 5.55 -14.50 -20.44
N GLU A 369 5.63 -15.19 -19.31
CA GLU A 369 4.57 -16.08 -18.82
C GLU A 369 3.44 -15.29 -18.16
N SER A 370 3.78 -14.16 -17.53
CA SER A 370 2.86 -13.36 -16.72
C SER A 370 2.98 -11.88 -17.05
N THR A 371 1.85 -11.18 -17.02
CA THR A 371 1.80 -9.71 -17.08
C THR A 371 1.93 -9.18 -15.66
N ILE A 372 2.87 -8.26 -15.41
CA ILE A 372 3.12 -7.74 -14.06
C ILE A 372 2.73 -6.28 -14.00
N VAL A 373 1.93 -5.92 -13.00
CA VAL A 373 1.62 -4.54 -12.65
C VAL A 373 2.18 -4.29 -11.27
N LEU A 374 3.16 -3.39 -11.17
CA LEU A 374 3.79 -3.02 -9.92
C LEU A 374 3.56 -1.56 -9.59
N THR A 375 3.39 -1.25 -8.31
CA THR A 375 3.48 0.12 -7.80
C THR A 375 4.82 0.29 -7.12
N THR A 376 5.46 1.43 -7.34
CA THR A 376 6.70 1.75 -6.66
C THR A 376 6.88 3.24 -6.50
N HIS A 377 7.71 3.61 -5.53
CA HIS A 377 8.28 4.94 -5.40
C HIS A 377 9.76 4.97 -5.81
N SER A 378 10.35 3.82 -6.16
CA SER A 378 11.74 3.70 -6.58
C SER A 378 11.85 3.76 -8.10
N MET A 379 12.55 4.78 -8.60
CA MET A 379 12.81 4.92 -10.03
C MET A 379 13.73 3.82 -10.54
N GLU A 380 14.73 3.43 -9.74
CA GLU A 380 15.62 2.30 -10.06
C GLU A 380 14.84 1.01 -10.30
N GLU A 381 13.80 0.74 -9.51
CA GLU A 381 12.95 -0.44 -9.67
C GLU A 381 12.16 -0.40 -10.98
N CYS A 382 11.59 0.77 -11.32
CA CYS A 382 10.94 0.98 -12.61
C CYS A 382 11.92 0.79 -13.78
N GLU A 383 13.12 1.35 -13.70
CA GLU A 383 14.11 1.24 -14.77
C GLU A 383 14.63 -0.19 -14.94
N ALA A 384 14.77 -0.95 -13.86
CA ALA A 384 15.26 -2.32 -13.90
C ALA A 384 14.19 -3.32 -14.38
N LEU A 385 12.92 -3.13 -14.01
CA LEU A 385 11.87 -4.13 -14.20
C LEU A 385 10.85 -3.78 -15.29
N CYS A 386 10.52 -2.50 -15.45
CA CYS A 386 9.32 -2.12 -16.19
C CYS A 386 9.61 -1.86 -17.67
N SER A 387 8.88 -2.57 -18.53
CA SER A 387 8.85 -2.29 -19.96
C SER A 387 8.13 -0.97 -20.28
N ARG A 388 7.13 -0.63 -19.47
CA ARG A 388 6.35 0.62 -19.56
C ARG A 388 6.18 1.21 -18.17
N VAL A 389 6.28 2.53 -18.07
CA VAL A 389 6.13 3.29 -16.84
C VAL A 389 5.03 4.31 -17.02
N GLY A 390 4.18 4.44 -16.00
CA GLY A 390 3.17 5.47 -15.90
C GLY A 390 3.43 6.32 -14.66
N ILE A 391 3.64 7.64 -14.84
CA ILE A 391 3.81 8.57 -13.71
C ILE A 391 2.44 9.11 -13.31
N MET A 392 2.03 8.83 -12.09
CA MET A 392 0.79 9.30 -11.48
C MET A 392 1.03 10.54 -10.61
N VAL A 393 0.23 11.58 -10.85
CA VAL A 393 0.22 12.83 -10.08
C VAL A 393 -1.24 13.23 -9.85
N GLY A 394 -1.62 13.53 -8.59
CA GLY A 394 -2.97 13.99 -8.26
C GLY A 394 -4.12 13.03 -8.64
N GLY A 395 -3.85 11.72 -8.74
CA GLY A 395 -4.85 10.73 -9.17
C GLY A 395 -4.99 10.58 -10.69
N ARG A 396 -4.18 11.30 -11.49
CA ARG A 396 -4.16 11.23 -12.96
C ARG A 396 -2.86 10.62 -13.44
N LEU A 397 -2.89 10.01 -14.62
CA LEU A 397 -1.69 9.60 -15.35
C LEU A 397 -1.16 10.82 -16.12
N ARG A 398 0.03 11.31 -15.76
CA ARG A 398 0.65 12.49 -16.40
C ARG A 398 1.45 12.12 -17.64
N CYS A 399 2.20 11.03 -17.57
CA CYS A 399 2.94 10.51 -18.70
C CYS A 399 2.92 8.98 -18.71
N TYR A 400 3.11 8.42 -19.90
CA TYR A 400 2.96 7.00 -20.15
C TYR A 400 3.84 6.58 -21.33
N GLY A 401 4.73 5.61 -21.11
CA GLY A 401 5.64 5.17 -22.16
C GLY A 401 6.74 4.24 -21.66
N SER A 402 7.69 3.88 -22.54
CA SER A 402 8.91 3.22 -22.10
C SER A 402 9.85 4.21 -21.40
N VAL A 403 10.75 3.71 -20.56
CA VAL A 403 11.74 4.56 -19.86
C VAL A 403 12.54 5.41 -20.85
N GLN A 404 12.97 4.82 -21.97
CA GLN A 404 13.74 5.55 -22.98
C GLN A 404 12.93 6.65 -23.66
N HIS A 405 11.65 6.37 -23.95
CA HIS A 405 10.73 7.35 -24.55
C HIS A 405 10.46 8.52 -23.60
N LEU A 406 10.26 8.23 -22.30
CA LEU A 406 10.11 9.29 -21.29
C LEU A 406 11.38 10.13 -21.18
N LYS A 407 12.58 9.50 -21.20
CA LYS A 407 13.86 10.20 -21.18
C LYS A 407 14.11 11.05 -22.43
N SER A 408 13.66 10.63 -23.61
CA SER A 408 13.80 11.46 -24.81
C SER A 408 12.80 12.61 -24.86
N ARG A 409 11.56 12.38 -24.41
CA ARG A 409 10.47 13.36 -24.50
C ARG A 409 10.53 14.43 -23.41
N PHE A 410 10.75 14.00 -22.16
CA PHE A 410 10.76 14.89 -20.98
C PHE A 410 12.18 15.14 -20.45
N GLY A 411 13.19 14.53 -21.07
CA GLY A 411 14.58 14.84 -20.75
C GLY A 411 14.90 16.27 -21.12
N ASP A 412 15.64 16.93 -20.24
CA ASP A 412 15.99 18.34 -20.38
C ASP A 412 17.45 18.47 -20.84
N GLY A 413 17.78 17.77 -21.93
CA GLY A 413 19.14 17.72 -22.47
C GLY A 413 20.06 16.66 -21.83
N LEU A 414 21.33 16.72 -22.21
CA LEU A 414 22.40 15.87 -21.71
C LEU A 414 23.19 16.61 -20.63
N MET A 415 23.55 15.90 -19.56
CA MET A 415 24.49 16.37 -18.56
C MET A 415 25.90 15.95 -18.99
N PHE A 416 26.78 16.93 -19.15
CA PHE A 416 28.19 16.74 -19.52
C PHE A 416 29.07 17.18 -18.35
N ASP A 417 29.63 16.19 -17.67
CA ASP A 417 30.59 16.38 -16.59
C ASP A 417 32.00 16.23 -17.16
N VAL A 418 32.87 17.21 -16.91
CA VAL A 418 34.22 17.23 -17.47
C VAL A 418 35.24 17.66 -16.42
N LYS A 419 36.41 17.02 -16.44
CA LYS A 419 37.59 17.43 -15.71
C LYS A 419 38.67 17.83 -16.71
N LEU A 420 39.18 19.04 -16.55
CA LEU A 420 40.27 19.56 -17.35
C LEU A 420 41.61 19.13 -16.75
N ASP A 421 42.65 19.07 -17.57
CA ASP A 421 43.99 18.83 -17.07
C ASP A 421 44.44 20.01 -16.19
N MET A 422 45.22 19.67 -15.16
CA MET A 422 45.92 20.68 -14.37
C MET A 422 47.05 21.29 -15.22
N PRO A 423 47.43 22.55 -15.00
CA PRO A 423 48.57 23.16 -15.68
C PRO A 423 49.86 22.39 -15.36
N THR A 424 50.67 22.16 -16.39
CA THR A 424 51.98 21.53 -16.25
C THR A 424 53.01 22.51 -15.68
N THR A 425 54.08 21.99 -15.08
CA THR A 425 55.14 22.82 -14.50
C THR A 425 55.80 23.72 -15.55
N GLU A 426 55.94 23.23 -16.79
CA GLU A 426 56.50 23.99 -17.92
C GLU A 426 55.58 25.17 -18.33
N GLU A 427 54.27 24.95 -18.39
CA GLU A 427 53.28 26.01 -18.69
C GLU A 427 53.26 27.09 -17.60
N LEU A 428 53.35 26.67 -16.33
CA LEU A 428 53.43 27.57 -15.18
C LEU A 428 54.72 28.39 -15.21
N GLU A 429 55.87 27.77 -15.46
CA GLU A 429 57.17 28.47 -15.58
C GLU A 429 57.16 29.48 -16.72
N TYR A 430 56.57 29.12 -17.87
CA TYR A 430 56.43 30.02 -19.02
C TYR A 430 55.59 31.25 -18.69
N LEU A 431 54.41 31.07 -18.06
CA LEU A 431 53.53 32.16 -17.66
C LEU A 431 54.12 33.02 -16.56
N LEU A 432 54.81 32.41 -15.59
CA LEU A 432 55.52 33.13 -14.53
C LEU A 432 56.61 34.03 -15.12
N GLN A 433 57.38 33.55 -16.11
CA GLN A 433 58.40 34.36 -16.77
C GLN A 433 57.81 35.47 -17.66
N HIS A 434 56.67 35.23 -18.31
CA HIS A 434 56.03 36.20 -19.20
C HIS A 434 55.25 37.29 -18.46
N ILE A 435 54.55 36.94 -17.38
CA ILE A 435 53.69 37.86 -16.63
C ILE A 435 54.47 38.53 -15.49
N PHE A 436 55.40 37.81 -14.84
CA PHE A 436 56.19 38.28 -13.70
C PHE A 436 57.69 38.30 -14.00
N SER A 437 58.07 38.98 -15.09
CA SER A 437 59.46 39.12 -15.56
C SER A 437 60.43 39.70 -14.52
N ASP A 438 59.91 40.40 -13.51
CA ASP A 438 60.69 41.07 -12.46
C ASP A 438 61.01 40.15 -11.26
N GLY A 439 60.63 38.87 -11.30
CA GLY A 439 60.91 37.90 -10.24
C GLY A 439 60.03 38.05 -8.99
N ASN A 440 58.90 38.74 -9.12
CA ASN A 440 57.96 38.98 -8.03
C ASN A 440 57.20 37.69 -7.71
N THR A 441 57.30 37.19 -6.48
CA THR A 441 56.69 35.92 -6.07
C THR A 441 55.24 36.06 -5.59
N ASN A 442 54.77 37.29 -5.41
CA ASN A 442 53.49 37.64 -4.81
C ASN A 442 52.74 38.68 -5.66
N VAL A 443 51.45 38.45 -5.88
CA VAL A 443 50.51 39.35 -6.55
C VAL A 443 49.77 40.17 -5.50
N THR A 444 49.71 41.50 -5.68
CA THR A 444 49.12 42.44 -4.71
C THR A 444 47.82 43.05 -5.24
N PRO A 445 46.96 43.64 -4.37
CA PRO A 445 45.65 44.17 -4.78
C PRO A 445 45.70 45.31 -5.81
N MET A 446 46.86 45.96 -6.00
CA MET A 446 47.03 46.97 -7.05
C MET A 446 46.98 46.38 -8.46
N ASP A 447 47.19 45.07 -8.59
CA ASP A 447 47.31 44.36 -9.87
C ASP A 447 46.00 43.64 -10.28
N LEU A 448 45.01 43.53 -9.38
CA LEU A 448 43.77 42.77 -9.59
C LEU A 448 42.53 43.55 -9.11
N GLU A 449 41.64 43.92 -10.03
CA GLU A 449 40.30 44.40 -9.69
C GLU A 449 39.45 43.21 -9.17
N THR A 450 39.33 43.11 -7.83
CA THR A 450 38.23 42.53 -7.00
C THR A 450 38.46 41.30 -6.09
N ALA A 451 37.94 41.47 -4.86
CA ALA A 451 37.24 40.60 -3.90
C ALA A 451 37.83 39.27 -3.35
N ALA A 452 38.90 38.68 -3.90
CA ALA A 452 39.33 37.33 -3.49
C ALA A 452 40.39 37.26 -2.34
N MET A 453 40.41 38.21 -1.40
CA MET A 453 41.50 38.29 -0.40
C MET A 453 40.99 38.45 1.04
N GLU A 454 40.60 37.36 1.69
CA GLU A 454 40.09 37.39 3.08
C GLU A 454 41.11 36.98 4.16
N ARG A 455 42.40 36.73 3.86
CA ARG A 455 43.35 36.33 4.93
C ARG A 455 44.75 36.96 4.93
N ASP A 456 45.49 36.92 3.81
CA ASP A 456 46.94 37.23 3.84
C ASP A 456 47.37 38.45 3.01
N GLY A 457 46.48 39.09 2.25
CA GLY A 457 46.76 40.34 1.52
C GLY A 457 47.68 40.21 0.29
N PHE A 458 48.12 39.00 -0.06
CA PHE A 458 48.82 38.66 -1.31
C PHE A 458 48.40 37.27 -1.81
N ILE A 459 48.46 37.04 -3.13
CA ILE A 459 48.30 35.71 -3.75
C ILE A 459 49.66 35.28 -4.29
N ARG A 460 50.05 34.01 -4.12
CA ARG A 460 51.30 33.50 -4.72
C ARG A 460 51.19 33.55 -6.25
N ALA A 461 52.22 34.06 -6.93
CA ALA A 461 52.24 34.18 -8.39
C ALA A 461 51.95 32.84 -9.09
N GLU A 462 52.45 31.73 -8.54
CA GLU A 462 52.19 30.37 -9.04
C GLU A 462 50.70 29.99 -8.97
N ALA A 463 50.02 30.34 -7.88
CA ALA A 463 48.59 30.07 -7.72
C ALA A 463 47.74 30.92 -8.67
N PHE A 464 48.17 32.16 -8.92
CA PHE A 464 47.53 33.06 -9.88
C PHE A 464 47.70 32.55 -11.32
N CYS A 465 48.92 32.18 -11.73
CA CYS A 465 49.17 31.60 -13.05
C CYS A 465 48.41 30.28 -13.26
N SER A 466 48.34 29.42 -12.23
CA SER A 466 47.54 28.19 -12.28
C SER A 466 46.07 28.50 -12.56
N TRP A 467 45.51 29.45 -11.81
CA TRP A 467 44.13 29.89 -12.00
C TRP A 467 43.89 30.47 -13.40
N CYS A 468 44.80 31.30 -13.93
CA CYS A 468 44.67 31.84 -15.29
C CYS A 468 44.65 30.77 -16.37
N VAL A 469 45.47 29.71 -16.24
CA VAL A 469 45.46 28.60 -17.21
C VAL A 469 44.15 27.83 -17.13
N GLU A 470 43.68 27.53 -15.92
CA GLU A 470 42.40 26.85 -15.70
C GLU A 470 41.23 27.67 -16.26
N GLU A 471 41.24 28.99 -16.06
CA GLU A 471 40.23 29.92 -16.57
C GLU A 471 40.20 29.93 -18.11
N ALA A 472 41.37 30.07 -18.74
CA ALA A 472 41.49 30.05 -20.19
C ALA A 472 41.05 28.72 -20.81
N ARG A 473 41.38 27.59 -20.17
CA ARG A 473 40.95 26.25 -20.62
C ARG A 473 39.43 26.10 -20.54
N PHE A 474 38.82 26.58 -19.46
CA PHE A 474 37.36 26.59 -19.32
C PHE A 474 36.69 27.44 -20.41
N ASP A 475 37.16 28.67 -20.62
CA ASP A 475 36.58 29.58 -21.59
C ASP A 475 36.66 28.99 -23.01
N ASN A 476 37.80 28.42 -23.39
CA ASN A 476 37.98 27.73 -24.67
C ASN A 476 36.97 26.57 -24.85
N LEU A 477 36.77 25.75 -23.81
CA LEU A 477 35.81 24.65 -23.87
C LEU A 477 34.37 25.16 -23.93
N ASN A 478 34.03 26.17 -23.14
CA ASN A 478 32.69 26.77 -23.11
C ASN A 478 32.34 27.40 -24.45
N ASP A 479 33.26 28.17 -25.05
CA ASP A 479 33.10 28.79 -26.36
C ASP A 479 32.94 27.74 -27.47
N TYR A 480 33.72 26.65 -27.39
CA TYR A 480 33.56 25.53 -28.31
C TYR A 480 32.16 24.90 -28.21
N LEU A 481 31.68 24.62 -26.99
CA LEU A 481 30.34 24.06 -26.78
C LEU A 481 29.24 25.00 -27.26
N LEU A 482 29.35 26.31 -26.98
CA LEU A 482 28.43 27.34 -27.44
C LEU A 482 28.41 27.42 -28.98
N SER A 483 29.57 27.28 -29.63
CA SER A 483 29.65 27.24 -31.10
C SER A 483 29.01 25.99 -31.69
N ALA A 484 29.11 24.83 -31.00
CA ALA A 484 28.63 23.55 -31.49
C ALA A 484 27.11 23.35 -31.29
N PHE A 485 26.56 23.88 -30.20
CA PHE A 485 25.15 23.66 -29.81
C PHE A 485 24.29 24.93 -29.83
N GLY A 486 24.90 26.10 -30.01
CA GLY A 486 24.24 27.41 -29.98
C GLY A 486 24.19 28.03 -28.57
N PRO A 487 23.97 29.35 -28.47
CA PRO A 487 24.05 30.08 -27.20
C PRO A 487 22.98 29.65 -26.18
N ASP A 488 21.77 29.28 -26.63
CA ASP A 488 20.71 28.78 -25.75
C ASP A 488 20.83 27.26 -25.46
N GLY A 489 21.77 26.60 -26.13
CA GLY A 489 21.96 25.15 -26.09
C GLY A 489 22.91 24.70 -24.98
N VAL A 490 23.67 25.58 -24.34
CA VAL A 490 24.66 25.21 -23.32
C VAL A 490 24.44 26.04 -22.06
N LEU A 491 24.20 25.36 -20.95
CA LEU A 491 24.05 25.98 -19.64
C LEU A 491 25.12 25.43 -18.68
N VAL A 492 25.93 26.33 -18.11
CA VAL A 492 26.89 25.97 -17.07
C VAL A 492 26.13 25.79 -15.76
N MET A 493 26.15 24.57 -15.21
CA MET A 493 25.42 24.23 -13.98
C MET A 493 26.31 24.34 -12.74
N GLU A 494 27.58 23.93 -12.86
CA GLU A 494 28.53 23.90 -11.76
C GLU A 494 29.94 24.10 -12.31
N ARG A 495 30.75 24.86 -11.59
CA ARG A 495 32.17 25.09 -11.91
C ARG A 495 32.97 25.17 -10.61
N GLN A 496 33.94 24.28 -10.47
CA GLN A 496 34.82 24.19 -9.31
C GLN A 496 36.22 23.76 -9.77
N ASN A 497 37.16 24.70 -9.82
CA ASN A 497 38.55 24.46 -10.25
C ASN A 497 38.61 23.74 -11.61
N ASP A 498 39.13 22.51 -11.64
CA ASP A 498 39.28 21.65 -12.80
C ASP A 498 37.98 20.95 -13.23
N PHE A 499 36.95 20.94 -12.39
CA PHE A 499 35.67 20.27 -12.64
C PHE A 499 34.59 21.24 -13.12
N CYS A 500 33.97 20.89 -14.25
CA CYS A 500 32.87 21.64 -14.84
C CYS A 500 31.71 20.72 -15.18
N ARG A 501 30.48 21.20 -14.95
CA ARG A 501 29.24 20.51 -15.31
C ARG A 501 28.43 21.40 -16.22
N PHE A 502 28.23 20.93 -17.44
CA PHE A 502 27.41 21.58 -18.45
C PHE A 502 26.11 20.80 -18.64
N LYS A 503 25.04 21.52 -18.94
CA LYS A 503 23.77 20.97 -19.41
C LYS A 503 23.60 21.39 -20.85
N VAL A 504 23.60 20.42 -21.74
CA VAL A 504 23.59 20.64 -23.19
C VAL A 504 22.25 20.21 -23.78
N ARG A 505 21.59 21.17 -24.44
CA ARG A 505 20.33 21.02 -25.18
C ARG A 505 20.60 21.14 -26.68
N GLY A 506 19.81 20.42 -27.46
CA GLY A 506 19.90 20.44 -28.92
C GLY A 506 18.85 21.37 -29.52
N SER A 507 19.03 21.73 -30.80
CA SER A 507 17.94 22.25 -31.62
C SER A 507 16.81 21.21 -31.63
N HIS A 508 15.62 21.57 -31.12
CA HIS A 508 14.48 20.69 -30.84
C HIS A 508 14.62 19.68 -29.67
N ASN A 509 15.49 19.94 -28.69
CA ASN A 509 15.70 19.06 -27.51
C ASN A 509 16.24 17.65 -27.80
N GLU A 510 16.61 17.34 -29.05
CA GLU A 510 17.18 16.04 -29.43
C GLU A 510 18.69 16.12 -29.65
N VAL A 511 19.49 15.89 -28.60
CA VAL A 511 20.92 15.56 -28.75
C VAL A 511 21.09 14.07 -28.48
N LYS A 512 21.51 13.32 -29.51
CA LYS A 512 21.88 11.92 -29.33
C LYS A 512 23.20 11.84 -28.58
N LEU A 513 23.27 10.95 -27.58
CA LEU A 513 24.51 10.63 -26.85
C LEU A 513 25.68 10.37 -27.80
N SER A 514 25.46 9.60 -28.86
CA SER A 514 26.49 9.27 -29.85
C SER A 514 27.11 10.49 -30.53
N LYS A 515 26.30 11.54 -30.79
CA LYS A 515 26.79 12.79 -31.38
C LYS A 515 27.67 13.55 -30.39
N MET A 516 27.26 13.60 -29.12
CA MET A 516 28.05 14.24 -28.05
C MET A 516 29.40 13.54 -27.87
N PHE A 517 29.40 12.21 -27.73
CA PHE A 517 30.64 11.44 -27.59
C PHE A 517 31.58 11.65 -28.78
N SER A 518 31.06 11.61 -30.01
CA SER A 518 31.88 11.86 -31.21
C SER A 518 32.45 13.28 -31.26
N LEU A 519 31.71 14.27 -30.80
CA LEU A 519 32.16 15.67 -30.80
C LEU A 519 33.29 15.86 -29.78
N ILE A 520 33.10 15.37 -28.55
CA ILE A 520 34.07 15.53 -27.45
C ILE A 520 35.34 14.72 -27.69
N GLU A 521 35.25 13.49 -28.21
CA GLU A 521 36.45 12.68 -28.49
C GLU A 521 37.36 13.31 -29.56
N ASN A 522 36.79 14.04 -30.52
CA ASN A 522 37.58 14.71 -31.55
C ASN A 522 38.38 15.90 -31.00
N VAL A 523 37.90 16.57 -29.94
CA VAL A 523 38.54 17.76 -29.35
C VAL A 523 39.20 17.51 -28.00
N LYS A 524 39.15 16.28 -27.50
CA LYS A 524 39.62 15.91 -26.15
C LYS A 524 41.07 16.37 -25.89
N ALA A 525 41.96 16.12 -26.85
CA ALA A 525 43.37 16.48 -26.75
C ALA A 525 43.62 17.98 -26.90
N GLU A 526 42.84 18.66 -27.76
CA GLU A 526 42.98 20.10 -28.02
C GLU A 526 42.44 20.94 -26.85
N MET A 527 41.37 20.47 -26.21
CA MET A 527 40.68 21.17 -25.12
C MET A 527 41.18 20.76 -23.73
N HIS A 528 42.30 20.02 -23.64
CA HIS A 528 42.88 19.57 -22.37
C HIS A 528 41.88 18.82 -21.46
N ILE A 529 41.04 17.95 -22.03
CA ILE A 529 40.05 17.17 -21.28
C ILE A 529 40.69 15.89 -20.74
N ARG A 530 40.84 15.82 -19.42
CA ARG A 530 41.39 14.66 -18.71
C ARG A 530 40.37 13.51 -18.69
N GLU A 531 39.20 13.79 -18.13
CA GLU A 531 38.12 12.83 -17.89
C GLU A 531 36.78 13.50 -18.21
N TYR A 532 35.84 12.75 -18.78
CA TYR A 532 34.49 13.26 -18.99
C TYR A 532 33.44 12.17 -18.87
N SER A 533 32.21 12.57 -18.59
CA SER A 533 31.03 11.72 -18.53
C SER A 533 29.84 12.44 -19.17
N VAL A 534 29.11 11.75 -20.03
CA VAL A 534 27.87 12.25 -20.62
C VAL A 534 26.73 11.36 -20.12
N SER A 535 25.73 11.96 -19.47
CA SER A 535 24.55 11.26 -18.99
C SER A 535 23.26 11.92 -19.49
N GLN A 536 22.23 11.11 -19.70
CA GLN A 536 20.88 11.61 -19.97
C GLN A 536 20.20 12.00 -18.66
N THR A 537 19.18 12.85 -18.75
CA THR A 537 18.26 13.09 -17.64
C THR A 537 17.75 11.77 -17.06
N THR A 538 17.86 11.61 -15.76
CA THR A 538 17.41 10.38 -15.07
C THR A 538 15.88 10.36 -14.97
N LEU A 539 15.28 9.17 -14.83
CA LEU A 539 13.83 9.07 -14.59
C LEU A 539 13.43 9.78 -13.28
N GLU A 540 14.35 9.83 -12.31
CA GLU A 540 14.19 10.58 -11.06
C GLU A 540 14.06 12.09 -11.29
N GLN A 541 14.90 12.68 -12.14
CA GLN A 541 14.79 14.11 -12.46
C GLN A 541 13.47 14.43 -13.17
N ILE A 542 13.05 13.58 -14.11
CA ILE A 542 11.76 13.71 -14.80
C ILE A 542 10.61 13.62 -13.78
N PHE A 543 10.66 12.61 -12.91
CA PHE A 543 9.67 12.44 -11.85
C PHE A 543 9.61 13.65 -10.92
N ASN A 544 10.75 14.16 -10.46
CA ASN A 544 10.82 15.31 -9.57
C ASN A 544 10.23 16.57 -10.22
N SER A 545 10.43 16.76 -11.53
CA SER A 545 9.80 17.84 -12.28
C SER A 545 8.27 17.74 -12.35
N PHE A 546 7.72 16.52 -12.42
CA PHE A 546 6.27 16.31 -12.36
C PHE A 546 5.72 16.36 -10.93
N ALA A 547 6.51 15.94 -9.95
CA ALA A 547 6.13 15.93 -8.55
C ALA A 547 6.11 17.36 -7.95
N SER A 548 7.03 18.24 -8.35
CA SER A 548 7.05 19.63 -7.90
C SER A 548 5.79 20.40 -8.31
N GLN A 549 5.25 20.12 -9.51
CA GLN A 549 3.97 20.66 -9.97
C GLN A 549 2.80 20.27 -9.02
N GLN A 550 2.90 19.11 -8.35
CA GLN A 550 1.87 18.67 -7.40
C GLN A 550 1.88 19.45 -6.07
N GLU A 551 3.04 19.98 -5.64
CA GLU A 551 3.13 20.79 -4.42
C GLU A 551 2.59 22.20 -4.64
N GLU A 552 2.80 22.78 -5.82
CA GLU A 552 2.15 24.03 -6.24
C GLU A 552 0.62 23.89 -6.28
N GLU A 553 0.10 22.75 -6.75
CA GLU A 553 -1.33 22.44 -6.76
C GLU A 553 -1.96 22.35 -5.35
N LYS A 554 -1.18 21.99 -4.31
CA LYS A 554 -1.65 22.01 -2.91
C LYS A 554 -1.69 23.42 -2.30
N GLY A 555 -0.99 24.40 -2.90
CA GLY A 555 -1.03 25.80 -2.49
C GLY A 555 -2.40 26.47 -2.64
N VAL A 556 -3.33 25.84 -3.38
CA VAL A 556 -4.70 26.34 -3.60
C VAL A 556 -5.72 25.59 -2.72
N ALA A 557 -5.34 25.25 -1.49
CA ALA A 557 -6.31 24.87 -0.48
C ALA A 557 -7.14 26.11 -0.05
N ARG A 558 -8.21 26.41 -0.79
CA ARG A 558 -9.30 27.29 -0.35
C ARG A 558 -9.87 26.73 0.95
N GLY A 559 -9.43 27.27 2.08
CA GLY A 559 -9.89 26.79 3.37
C GLY A 559 -9.21 27.38 4.60
N VAL A 560 -8.75 28.65 4.55
CA VAL A 560 -8.43 29.40 5.76
C VAL A 560 -9.27 30.68 5.74
N PHE A 561 -10.41 30.65 6.43
CA PHE A 561 -11.04 31.88 6.87
C PHE A 561 -10.07 32.54 7.86
N GLN A 562 -9.51 33.68 7.49
CA GLN A 562 -8.92 34.60 8.46
C GLN A 562 -10.06 35.10 9.35
N ALA A 563 -9.98 34.76 10.63
CA ALA A 563 -10.75 35.41 11.69
C ALA A 563 -10.14 36.78 12.00
#